data_AF-A0A7C1VVT6-F1
#
_entry.id   AF-A0A7C1VVT6-F1
#
_cell.length_a   1.000
_cell.length_b   1.000
_cell.length_c   1.000
_cell.angle_alpha   90.00
_cell.angle_beta   90.00
_cell.angle_gamma   90.00
#
_symmetry.space_group_name_H-M   'P 1'
#
loop_
_entity.id
_entity.type
_entity.pdbx_description
1 polymer ?
#
loop_
_entity_poly.entity_id
_entity_poly.type
_entity_poly.pdbx_seq_one_letter_code
_entity_poly.pdbx_strand_id
1 'polypeptide(L)'
;MQVKIPEFSLVILIGASGSGKSAFAKKHFKSTEILSSDYCRALISDDENNQKVTKEAFEVLHFIAAKRLAAGKLTVIDATNVQAEARKSLLALARQYHVLPAAIVFNLPEKLCQERNKQRPDRNFGPHVIRQQRGDLRRSLRYLKREGFRHVTIFESAKEIEAAEIERALLWNNLKHEPGPFDIIGDVHGCFDELIELLNQLGYVIHTPDPHSFGPHTSGPSPEESQHTLGPSPDGSQHTGAPEGRKNHPIDREFRGVSEQPTFTVTHPEGRRAIFLGDLVDRGPKTPETLRLVMDMVAAGIAFCVPGNHDIKLMRKLKGKNVKLTHGLAESVQQLENLPTAFQQQALEFIDSLVSHYLLDSGKLVVAHAGMREQLQGRASGKV
;
A
#
# COMPACT_ATOMS: atom_id res chain seq x y z
N MET A 1 -1.52 22.82 -0.76
CA MET A 1 -1.47 21.74 0.26
C MET A 1 -1.86 20.44 -0.41
N GLN A 2 -0.99 19.43 -0.38
CA GLN A 2 -1.29 18.15 -1.04
C GLN A 2 -2.09 17.22 -0.12
N VAL A 3 -3.21 16.71 -0.61
CA VAL A 3 -4.09 15.77 0.10
C VAL A 3 -3.95 14.41 -0.56
N LYS A 4 -3.16 13.52 0.06
CA LYS A 4 -2.94 12.17 -0.46
C LYS A 4 -4.04 11.23 0.01
N ILE A 5 -4.74 10.61 -0.95
CA ILE A 5 -5.73 9.56 -0.70
C ILE A 5 -5.44 8.35 -1.58
N PRO A 6 -5.78 7.12 -1.15
CA PRO A 6 -5.72 5.96 -2.04
C PRO A 6 -6.67 6.16 -3.23
N GLU A 7 -6.23 5.76 -4.43
CA GLU A 7 -7.00 5.84 -5.68
C GLU A 7 -8.37 5.14 -5.57
N PHE A 8 -8.43 4.07 -4.76
CA PHE A 8 -9.62 3.36 -4.40
C PHE A 8 -9.82 3.40 -2.89
N SER A 9 -10.67 4.32 -2.45
CA SER A 9 -10.95 4.60 -1.04
C SER A 9 -12.41 4.98 -0.78
N LEU A 10 -12.81 4.87 0.48
CA LEU A 10 -14.01 5.54 1.00
C LEU A 10 -13.57 6.83 1.69
N VAL A 11 -13.78 7.96 1.03
CA VAL A 11 -13.44 9.29 1.54
C VAL A 11 -14.61 9.81 2.37
N ILE A 12 -14.35 10.19 3.61
CA ILE A 12 -15.36 10.71 4.54
C ILE A 12 -15.00 12.17 4.84
N LEU A 13 -15.85 13.09 4.37
CA LEU A 13 -15.71 14.51 4.69
C LEU A 13 -16.25 14.74 6.09
N ILE A 14 -15.50 15.47 6.92
CA ILE A 14 -15.85 15.69 8.33
C ILE A 14 -15.80 17.19 8.62
N GLY A 15 -16.91 17.78 9.03
CA GLY A 15 -16.96 19.22 9.34
C GLY A 15 -18.36 19.74 9.58
N ALA A 16 -18.46 20.86 10.29
CA ALA A 16 -19.74 21.52 10.57
C ALA A 16 -20.43 22.04 9.29
N SER A 17 -21.72 22.35 9.36
CA SER A 17 -22.40 23.10 8.30
C SER A 17 -21.67 24.43 8.05
N GLY A 18 -21.62 24.87 6.79
CA GLY A 18 -20.87 26.06 6.38
C GLY A 18 -19.35 25.89 6.28
N SER A 19 -18.78 24.73 6.65
CA SER A 19 -17.32 24.52 6.62
C SER A 19 -16.71 24.38 5.20
N GLY A 20 -17.54 24.23 4.17
CA GLY A 20 -17.09 24.14 2.77
C GLY A 20 -16.97 22.72 2.18
N LYS A 21 -17.39 21.67 2.91
CA LYS A 21 -17.31 20.26 2.45
C LYS A 21 -17.83 20.05 1.03
N SER A 22 -19.08 20.42 0.75
CA SER A 22 -19.72 20.23 -0.56
C SER A 22 -19.03 21.01 -1.68
N ALA A 23 -18.52 22.21 -1.38
CA ALA A 23 -17.78 23.01 -2.35
C ALA A 23 -16.43 22.36 -2.67
N PHE A 24 -15.72 21.87 -1.65
CA PHE A 24 -14.49 21.10 -1.81
C PHE A 24 -14.74 19.80 -2.60
N ALA A 25 -15.79 19.06 -2.26
CA ALA A 25 -16.17 17.83 -2.94
C ALA A 25 -16.38 18.07 -4.43
N LYS A 26 -17.21 19.06 -4.79
CA LYS A 26 -17.49 19.44 -6.19
C LYS A 26 -16.26 19.91 -6.96
N LYS A 27 -15.33 20.59 -6.28
CA LYS A 27 -14.08 21.06 -6.89
C LYS A 27 -13.12 19.91 -7.21
N HIS A 28 -13.05 18.89 -6.36
CA HIS A 28 -11.98 17.90 -6.38
C HIS A 28 -12.37 16.48 -6.81
N PHE A 29 -13.66 16.17 -6.83
CA PHE A 29 -14.17 14.84 -7.18
C PHE A 29 -15.22 14.92 -8.26
N LYS A 30 -15.39 13.84 -9.02
CA LYS A 30 -16.43 13.74 -10.03
C LYS A 30 -17.79 13.79 -9.33
N SER A 31 -18.80 14.39 -9.96
CA SER A 31 -20.17 14.44 -9.40
C SER A 31 -20.68 13.05 -9.01
N THR A 32 -20.41 12.04 -9.82
CA THR A 32 -20.79 10.64 -9.55
C THR A 32 -20.01 9.98 -8.40
N GLU A 33 -18.87 10.53 -7.97
CA GLU A 33 -18.12 10.02 -6.82
C GLU A 33 -18.70 10.48 -5.49
N ILE A 34 -19.52 11.54 -5.49
CA ILE A 34 -19.99 12.22 -4.29
C ILE A 34 -21.39 11.71 -3.91
N LEU A 35 -21.53 11.20 -2.69
CA LEU A 35 -22.80 10.85 -2.09
C LEU A 35 -23.10 11.83 -0.96
N SER A 36 -24.08 12.69 -1.16
CA SER A 36 -24.51 13.67 -0.16
C SER A 36 -25.71 13.17 0.63
N SER A 37 -25.66 13.30 1.96
CA SER A 37 -26.84 13.04 2.81
C SER A 37 -28.01 13.94 2.46
N ASP A 38 -27.71 15.14 1.98
CA ASP A 38 -28.70 16.17 1.69
C ASP A 38 -29.44 15.85 0.40
N TYR A 39 -28.69 15.45 -0.63
CA TYR A 39 -29.25 14.93 -1.87
C TYR A 39 -30.11 13.68 -1.63
N CYS A 40 -29.67 12.76 -0.76
CA CYS A 40 -30.48 11.59 -0.40
C CYS A 40 -31.79 11.98 0.32
N ARG A 41 -31.80 13.07 1.10
CA ARG A 41 -33.05 13.60 1.70
C ARG A 41 -33.99 14.19 0.65
N ALA A 42 -33.46 14.90 -0.33
CA ALA A 42 -34.26 15.37 -1.47
C ALA A 42 -34.84 14.21 -2.29
N LEU A 43 -34.07 13.16 -2.57
CA LEU A 43 -34.58 11.98 -3.30
C LEU A 43 -35.80 11.31 -2.63
N ILE A 44 -35.93 11.42 -1.31
CA ILE A 44 -36.97 10.75 -0.53
C ILE A 44 -38.15 11.68 -0.22
N SER A 45 -37.93 13.00 -0.21
CA SER A 45 -38.92 13.94 0.32
C SER A 45 -39.06 15.26 -0.44
N ASP A 46 -38.40 15.39 -1.59
CA ASP A 46 -38.31 16.61 -2.41
C ASP A 46 -37.71 17.83 -1.68
N ASP A 47 -37.18 17.65 -0.45
CA ASP A 47 -36.58 18.70 0.38
C ASP A 47 -35.25 18.23 1.00
N GLU A 48 -34.15 18.88 0.61
CA GLU A 48 -32.81 18.64 1.16
C GLU A 48 -32.67 19.02 2.64
N ASN A 49 -33.67 19.62 3.29
CA ASN A 49 -33.63 20.06 4.68
C ASN A 49 -34.58 19.28 5.59
N ASN A 50 -35.38 18.38 5.03
CA ASN A 50 -36.32 17.58 5.79
C ASN A 50 -35.59 16.61 6.73
N GLN A 51 -35.53 16.96 8.02
CA GLN A 51 -34.86 16.14 9.04
C GLN A 51 -35.66 14.89 9.42
N LYS A 52 -36.96 14.81 9.07
CA LYS A 52 -37.83 13.66 9.44
C LYS A 52 -37.43 12.38 8.72
N VAL A 53 -36.83 12.48 7.52
CA VAL A 53 -36.40 11.35 6.69
C VAL A 53 -34.90 11.08 6.78
N THR A 54 -34.24 11.56 7.83
CA THR A 54 -32.78 11.43 7.97
C THR A 54 -32.34 9.97 7.97
N LYS A 55 -33.08 9.09 8.66
CA LYS A 55 -32.74 7.67 8.75
C LYS A 55 -32.78 7.02 7.38
N GLU A 56 -33.88 7.20 6.67
CA GLU A 56 -34.13 6.67 5.32
C GLU A 56 -33.12 7.22 4.32
N ALA A 57 -32.75 8.51 4.43
CA ALA A 57 -31.71 9.10 3.59
C ALA A 57 -30.34 8.49 3.80
N PHE A 58 -29.97 8.17 5.04
CA PHE A 58 -28.72 7.44 5.32
C PHE A 58 -28.79 5.98 4.86
N GLU A 59 -29.95 5.33 4.88
CA GLU A 59 -30.14 3.98 4.31
C GLU A 59 -29.87 3.99 2.79
N VAL A 60 -30.43 4.95 2.06
CA VAL A 60 -30.15 5.13 0.61
C VAL A 60 -28.67 5.43 0.37
N LEU A 61 -28.09 6.36 1.14
CA LEU A 61 -26.66 6.71 1.04
C LEU A 61 -25.76 5.48 1.23
N HIS A 62 -26.01 4.69 2.27
CA HIS A 62 -25.23 3.48 2.56
C HIS A 62 -25.41 2.42 1.46
N PHE A 63 -26.63 2.26 0.93
CA PHE A 63 -26.88 1.32 -0.16
C PHE A 63 -26.10 1.69 -1.42
N ILE A 64 -26.15 2.96 -1.84
CA ILE A 64 -25.41 3.42 -3.02
C ILE A 64 -23.89 3.28 -2.78
N ALA A 65 -23.40 3.69 -1.61
CA ALA A 65 -22.00 3.53 -1.24
C ALA A 65 -21.55 2.05 -1.32
N ALA A 66 -22.35 1.12 -0.81
CA ALA A 66 -22.08 -0.31 -0.88
C ALA A 66 -21.93 -0.81 -2.32
N LYS A 67 -22.84 -0.41 -3.22
CA LYS A 67 -22.78 -0.81 -4.63
C LYS A 67 -21.57 -0.21 -5.35
N ARG A 68 -21.22 1.04 -5.07
CA ARG A 68 -20.03 1.69 -5.64
C ARG A 68 -18.74 1.01 -5.18
N LEU A 69 -18.62 0.74 -3.88
CA LEU A 69 -17.46 0.06 -3.31
C LEU A 69 -17.35 -1.39 -3.83
N ALA A 70 -18.47 -2.11 -3.97
CA ALA A 70 -18.49 -3.42 -4.61
C ALA A 70 -17.90 -3.36 -6.03
N ALA A 71 -18.27 -2.35 -6.81
CA ALA A 71 -17.79 -2.12 -8.17
C ALA A 71 -16.38 -1.49 -8.27
N GLY A 72 -15.63 -1.39 -7.17
CA GLY A 72 -14.27 -0.86 -7.18
C GLY A 72 -14.20 0.65 -7.47
N LYS A 73 -15.24 1.42 -7.12
CA LYS A 73 -15.32 2.87 -7.39
C LYS A 73 -15.06 3.69 -6.13
N LEU A 74 -14.11 4.63 -6.21
CA LEU A 74 -13.88 5.64 -5.17
C LEU A 74 -15.19 6.34 -4.84
N THR A 75 -15.46 6.52 -3.55
CA THR A 75 -16.72 7.08 -3.07
C THR A 75 -16.45 8.11 -1.98
N VAL A 76 -17.04 9.29 -2.10
CA VAL A 76 -16.92 10.41 -1.18
C VAL A 76 -18.25 10.60 -0.46
N ILE A 77 -18.24 10.57 0.87
CA ILE A 77 -19.41 10.83 1.69
C ILE A 77 -19.40 12.30 2.11
N ASP A 78 -20.30 13.09 1.51
CA ASP A 78 -20.54 14.49 1.86
C ASP A 78 -21.70 14.60 2.87
N ALA A 79 -21.33 14.51 4.14
CA ALA A 79 -22.20 14.74 5.28
C ALA A 79 -21.38 15.44 6.38
N THR A 80 -22.01 15.85 7.48
CA THR A 80 -21.26 16.49 8.58
C THR A 80 -20.26 15.54 9.22
N ASN A 81 -20.65 14.27 9.44
CA ASN A 81 -19.82 13.18 9.98
C ASN A 81 -19.04 13.54 11.27
N VAL A 82 -19.48 14.55 12.02
CA VAL A 82 -18.75 15.08 13.20
C VAL A 82 -18.84 14.16 14.41
N GLN A 83 -19.82 13.26 14.45
CA GLN A 83 -20.02 12.29 15.53
C GLN A 83 -19.41 10.94 15.18
N ALA A 84 -18.76 10.29 16.16
CA ALA A 84 -18.13 8.99 15.96
C ALA A 84 -19.14 7.88 15.62
N GLU A 85 -20.33 7.90 16.23
CA GLU A 85 -21.37 6.88 15.93
C GLU A 85 -21.85 6.96 14.48
N ALA A 86 -21.97 8.17 13.92
CA ALA A 86 -22.33 8.36 12.51
C ALA A 86 -21.26 7.80 11.55
N ARG A 87 -19.98 7.81 11.95
CA ARG A 87 -18.89 7.26 11.14
C ARG A 87 -18.75 5.75 11.24
N LYS A 88 -19.29 5.13 12.31
CA LYS A 88 -19.14 3.70 12.59
C LYS A 88 -19.72 2.83 11.48
N SER A 89 -20.89 3.17 10.94
CA SER A 89 -21.50 2.46 9.80
C SER A 89 -20.64 2.58 8.53
N LEU A 90 -20.09 3.77 8.26
CA LEU A 90 -19.21 4.00 7.10
C LEU A 90 -17.90 3.23 7.21
N LEU A 91 -17.31 3.17 8.41
CA LEU A 91 -16.12 2.37 8.68
C LEU A 91 -16.41 0.86 8.59
N ALA A 92 -17.58 0.41 9.05
CA ALA A 92 -18.02 -0.96 8.87
C ALA A 92 -18.17 -1.31 7.38
N LEU A 93 -18.73 -0.38 6.59
CA LEU A 93 -18.86 -0.53 5.14
C LEU A 93 -17.49 -0.62 4.45
N ALA A 94 -16.54 0.25 4.81
CA ALA A 94 -15.18 0.18 4.30
C ALA A 94 -14.52 -1.18 4.59
N ARG A 95 -14.69 -1.71 5.81
CA ARG A 95 -14.20 -3.05 6.20
C ARG A 95 -14.88 -4.17 5.42
N GLN A 96 -16.21 -4.09 5.22
CA GLN A 96 -16.97 -5.09 4.47
C GLN A 96 -16.48 -5.23 3.03
N TYR A 97 -16.12 -4.12 2.39
CA TYR A 97 -15.66 -4.08 1.00
C TYR A 97 -14.13 -4.02 0.85
N HIS A 98 -13.40 -4.21 1.95
CA HIS A 98 -11.94 -4.26 1.97
C HIS A 98 -11.26 -3.00 1.39
N VAL A 99 -11.83 -1.84 1.70
CA VAL A 99 -11.39 -0.53 1.20
C VAL A 99 -10.79 0.30 2.33
N LEU A 100 -9.76 1.09 2.03
CA LEU A 100 -9.15 2.00 2.99
C LEU A 100 -10.05 3.24 3.21
N PRO A 101 -10.46 3.54 4.46
CA PRO A 101 -11.16 4.78 4.77
C PRO A 101 -10.17 5.95 4.89
N ALA A 102 -10.51 7.08 4.25
CA ALA A 102 -9.76 8.33 4.34
C ALA A 102 -10.64 9.43 4.94
N ALA A 103 -10.11 10.23 5.86
CA ALA A 103 -10.81 11.36 6.47
C ALA A 103 -10.24 12.68 5.94
N ILE A 104 -11.11 13.55 5.44
CA ILE A 104 -10.77 14.94 5.12
C ILE A 104 -11.58 15.85 6.05
N VAL A 105 -10.88 16.52 6.97
CA VAL A 105 -11.46 17.22 8.09
C VAL A 105 -11.38 18.74 7.88
N PHE A 106 -12.50 19.42 8.08
CA PHE A 106 -12.64 20.87 7.96
C PHE A 106 -12.77 21.48 9.35
N ASN A 107 -11.65 21.71 10.03
CA ASN A 107 -11.58 22.23 11.40
C ASN A 107 -11.59 23.78 11.43
N LEU A 108 -12.59 24.38 10.78
CA LEU A 108 -12.66 25.84 10.65
C LEU A 108 -13.25 26.54 11.90
N PRO A 109 -12.93 27.84 12.11
CA PRO A 109 -13.54 28.64 13.17
C PRO A 109 -15.07 28.71 13.07
N GLU A 110 -15.75 28.69 14.23
CA GLU A 110 -17.23 28.78 14.33
C GLU A 110 -17.78 30.00 13.59
N LYS A 111 -17.13 31.16 13.79
CA LYS A 111 -17.53 32.44 13.20
C LYS A 111 -17.62 32.35 11.68
N LEU A 112 -16.59 31.77 11.04
CA LEU A 112 -16.54 31.60 9.59
C LEU A 112 -17.64 30.67 9.08
N CYS A 113 -17.87 29.55 9.77
CA CYS A 113 -18.95 28.62 9.42
C CYS A 113 -20.34 29.28 9.54
N GLN A 114 -20.56 30.08 10.58
CA GLN A 114 -21.81 30.83 10.78
C GLN A 114 -22.01 31.92 9.72
N GLU A 115 -20.98 32.69 9.40
CA GLU A 115 -21.02 33.72 8.33
C GLU A 115 -21.40 33.10 6.99
N ARG A 116 -20.76 31.97 6.62
CA ARG A 116 -21.09 31.22 5.41
C ARG A 116 -22.48 30.60 5.43
N ASN A 117 -22.97 30.16 6.59
CA ASN A 117 -24.30 29.57 6.70
C ASN A 117 -25.41 30.63 6.55
N LYS A 118 -25.21 31.84 7.09
CA LYS A 118 -26.17 32.95 6.96
C LYS A 118 -26.42 33.37 5.51
N GLN A 119 -25.44 33.17 4.63
CA GLN A 119 -25.53 33.50 3.20
C GLN A 119 -26.30 32.44 2.38
N ARG A 120 -26.74 31.33 3.00
CA ARG A 120 -27.45 30.25 2.31
C ARG A 120 -28.97 30.43 2.44
N PRO A 121 -29.69 30.76 1.35
CA PRO A 121 -31.14 31.01 1.39
C PRO A 121 -31.95 29.75 1.71
N ASP A 122 -31.40 28.58 1.37
CA ASP A 122 -31.98 27.26 1.51
C ASP A 122 -31.61 26.54 2.82
N ARG A 123 -30.68 27.08 3.62
CA ARG A 123 -30.13 26.39 4.81
C ARG A 123 -29.86 27.31 5.98
N ASN A 124 -30.88 27.62 6.76
CA ASN A 124 -30.71 28.38 7.99
C ASN A 124 -30.80 27.48 9.24
N PHE A 125 -29.72 26.76 9.53
CA PHE A 125 -29.58 26.12 10.84
C PHE A 125 -29.25 27.18 11.89
N GLY A 126 -29.92 27.14 13.04
CA GLY A 126 -29.65 28.08 14.14
C GLY A 126 -28.19 28.05 14.58
N PRO A 127 -27.61 29.18 15.06
CA PRO A 127 -26.20 29.26 15.47
C PRO A 127 -25.74 28.18 16.45
N HIS A 128 -26.66 27.68 17.28
CA HIS A 128 -26.42 26.59 18.24
C HIS A 128 -26.04 25.27 17.57
N VAL A 129 -26.59 24.95 16.39
CA VAL A 129 -26.32 23.70 15.66
C VAL A 129 -24.86 23.68 15.19
N ILE A 130 -24.38 24.77 14.59
CA ILE A 130 -23.00 24.89 14.11
C ILE A 130 -22.02 24.82 15.28
N ARG A 131 -22.34 25.47 16.41
CA ARG A 131 -21.55 25.38 17.64
C ARG A 131 -21.45 23.95 18.17
N GLN A 132 -22.59 23.25 18.23
CA GLN A 132 -22.63 21.85 18.65
C GLN A 132 -21.80 20.95 17.73
N GLN A 133 -21.98 21.06 16.41
CA GLN A 133 -21.23 20.27 15.43
C GLN A 133 -19.73 20.51 15.53
N ARG A 134 -19.30 21.76 15.77
CA ARG A 134 -17.88 22.08 16.01
C ARG A 134 -17.38 21.47 17.32
N GLY A 135 -18.19 21.50 18.37
CA GLY A 135 -17.88 20.83 19.64
C GLY A 135 -17.69 19.32 19.46
N ASP A 136 -18.61 18.66 18.73
CA ASP A 136 -18.53 17.23 18.39
C ASP A 136 -17.28 16.91 17.56
N LEU A 137 -16.98 17.74 16.56
CA LEU A 137 -15.78 17.62 15.74
C LEU A 137 -14.52 17.66 16.62
N ARG A 138 -14.36 18.70 17.43
CA ARG A 138 -13.15 18.88 18.26
C ARG A 138 -12.94 17.74 19.25
N ARG A 139 -14.04 17.19 19.81
CA ARG A 139 -13.97 16.02 20.69
C ARG A 139 -13.51 14.76 19.96
N SER A 140 -13.96 14.58 18.73
CA SER A 140 -13.73 13.34 17.98
C SER A 140 -12.44 13.31 17.15
N LEU A 141 -11.87 14.48 16.81
CA LEU A 141 -10.63 14.64 16.04
C LEU A 141 -9.47 13.73 16.50
N ARG A 142 -9.20 13.70 17.81
CA ARG A 142 -8.09 12.93 18.39
C ARG A 142 -8.24 11.41 18.28
N TYR A 143 -9.44 10.92 17.97
CA TYR A 143 -9.77 9.50 17.93
C TYR A 143 -9.87 8.93 16.51
N LEU A 144 -9.82 9.75 15.45
CA LEU A 144 -9.98 9.29 14.07
C LEU A 144 -9.04 8.13 13.69
N LYS A 145 -7.75 8.21 14.08
CA LYS A 145 -6.79 7.13 13.84
C LYS A 145 -7.16 5.83 14.56
N ARG A 146 -7.73 5.92 15.77
CA ARG A 146 -8.19 4.77 16.56
C ARG A 146 -9.49 4.17 16.02
N GLU A 147 -10.35 4.98 15.41
CA GLU A 147 -11.58 4.52 14.77
C GLU A 147 -11.30 3.64 13.53
N GLY A 148 -10.20 3.91 12.83
CA GLY A 148 -9.75 3.11 11.68
C GLY A 148 -9.26 3.92 10.48
N PHE A 149 -9.28 5.25 10.54
CA PHE A 149 -8.73 6.10 9.49
C PHE A 149 -7.19 6.03 9.48
N ARG A 150 -6.63 5.54 8.37
CA ARG A 150 -5.16 5.54 8.16
C ARG A 150 -4.68 6.80 7.46
N HIS A 151 -5.53 7.38 6.60
CA HIS A 151 -5.29 8.66 5.94
C HIS A 151 -6.20 9.71 6.58
N VAL A 152 -5.60 10.70 7.26
CA VAL A 152 -6.33 11.80 7.89
C VAL A 152 -5.67 13.11 7.48
N THR A 153 -6.42 13.96 6.79
CA THR A 153 -6.02 15.33 6.46
C THR A 153 -6.91 16.29 7.23
N ILE A 154 -6.30 17.28 7.87
CA ILE A 154 -7.02 18.29 8.64
C ILE A 154 -6.70 19.66 8.05
N PHE A 155 -7.74 20.39 7.68
CA PHE A 155 -7.66 21.80 7.32
C PHE A 155 -8.01 22.66 8.53
N GLU A 156 -7.10 23.54 8.91
CA GLU A 156 -7.27 24.51 10.01
C GLU A 156 -7.69 25.90 9.48
N SER A 157 -7.54 26.15 8.17
CA SER A 157 -7.85 27.44 7.56
C SER A 157 -8.52 27.34 6.19
N ALA A 158 -9.21 28.41 5.77
CA ALA A 158 -9.79 28.50 4.43
C ALA A 158 -8.72 28.52 3.33
N LYS A 159 -7.55 29.13 3.60
CA LYS A 159 -6.42 29.19 2.67
C LYS A 159 -5.89 27.80 2.34
N GLU A 160 -5.80 26.91 3.33
CA GLU A 160 -5.40 25.52 3.10
C GLU A 160 -6.38 24.77 2.19
N ILE A 161 -7.68 24.99 2.37
CA ILE A 161 -8.74 24.40 1.53
C ILE A 161 -8.64 24.92 0.09
N GLU A 162 -8.42 26.23 -0.07
CA GLU A 162 -8.31 26.85 -1.39
C GLU A 162 -7.09 26.33 -2.17
N ALA A 163 -5.95 26.22 -1.49
CA ALA A 163 -4.70 25.71 -2.04
C ALA A 163 -4.63 24.17 -2.07
N ALA A 164 -5.70 23.46 -1.69
CA ALA A 164 -5.70 22.01 -1.63
C ALA A 164 -5.68 21.39 -3.03
N GLU A 165 -4.89 20.34 -3.20
CA GLU A 165 -4.90 19.49 -4.39
C GLU A 165 -5.01 18.02 -3.96
N ILE A 166 -5.84 17.24 -4.66
CA ILE A 166 -5.99 15.81 -4.39
C ILE A 166 -4.96 15.04 -5.20
N GLU A 167 -4.12 14.27 -4.52
CA GLU A 167 -3.26 13.25 -5.12
C GLU A 167 -3.88 11.88 -4.85
N ARG A 168 -4.20 11.14 -5.93
CA ARG A 168 -4.70 9.77 -5.85
C ARG A 168 -3.49 8.82 -5.93
N ALA A 169 -3.04 8.34 -4.78
CA ALA A 169 -1.94 7.39 -4.69
C ALA A 169 -2.40 5.99 -5.10
N LEU A 170 -1.64 5.32 -5.97
CA LEU A 170 -1.91 3.92 -6.32
C LEU A 170 -1.81 3.03 -5.08
N LEU A 171 -2.62 1.99 -5.02
CA LEU A 171 -2.40 0.93 -4.06
C LEU A 171 -1.16 0.13 -4.46
N TRP A 172 -0.40 -0.39 -3.49
CA TRP A 172 0.84 -1.13 -3.78
C TRP A 172 0.63 -2.42 -4.58
N ASN A 173 -0.56 -3.02 -4.48
CA ASN A 173 -0.96 -4.15 -5.31
C ASN A 173 -1.42 -3.74 -6.71
N ASN A 174 -1.65 -2.46 -6.99
CA ASN A 174 -2.06 -1.99 -8.31
C ASN A 174 -0.85 -1.68 -9.19
N LEU A 175 -0.42 -2.68 -9.95
CA LEU A 175 0.64 -2.60 -10.95
C LEU A 175 0.08 -2.73 -12.38
N LYS A 176 -1.15 -2.26 -12.62
CA LYS A 176 -1.81 -2.42 -13.94
C LYS A 176 -1.04 -1.75 -15.08
N HIS A 177 -0.18 -0.79 -14.77
CA HIS A 177 0.67 -0.11 -15.73
C HIS A 177 1.89 -0.96 -16.14
N GLU A 178 2.19 -2.04 -15.41
CA GLU A 178 3.28 -2.95 -15.74
C GLU A 178 2.84 -3.96 -16.81
N PRO A 179 3.39 -3.89 -18.03
CA PRO A 179 3.04 -4.80 -19.11
C PRO A 179 3.81 -6.12 -18.99
N GLY A 180 3.22 -7.17 -19.54
CA GLY A 180 3.91 -8.43 -19.79
C GLY A 180 4.79 -8.39 -21.05
N PRO A 181 5.36 -9.52 -21.45
CA PRO A 181 5.13 -10.86 -20.88
C PRO A 181 5.80 -11.09 -19.51
N PHE A 182 5.20 -11.97 -18.71
CA PHE A 182 5.70 -12.38 -17.39
C PHE A 182 5.90 -13.90 -17.33
N ASP A 183 6.92 -14.32 -16.60
CA ASP A 183 7.14 -15.73 -16.23
C ASP A 183 6.66 -15.96 -14.80
N ILE A 184 5.60 -16.74 -14.64
CA ILE A 184 4.97 -16.96 -13.34
C ILE A 184 5.55 -18.23 -12.71
N ILE A 185 6.24 -18.10 -11.59
CA ILE A 185 6.98 -19.16 -10.92
C ILE A 185 6.43 -19.31 -9.50
N GLY A 186 6.11 -20.54 -9.09
CA GLY A 186 5.68 -20.85 -7.74
C GLY A 186 6.29 -22.17 -7.26
N ASP A 187 6.01 -22.56 -6.02
CA ASP A 187 6.44 -23.84 -5.45
C ASP A 187 7.97 -23.98 -5.38
N VAL A 188 8.68 -22.88 -5.12
CA VAL A 188 10.16 -22.83 -5.15
C VAL A 188 10.77 -23.60 -3.98
N HIS A 189 10.25 -23.41 -2.77
CA HIS A 189 10.58 -24.23 -1.59
C HIS A 189 12.08 -24.40 -1.33
N GLY A 190 12.90 -23.36 -1.50
CA GLY A 190 14.35 -23.44 -1.27
C GLY A 190 15.11 -24.36 -2.24
N CYS A 191 14.47 -24.85 -3.31
CA CYS A 191 15.05 -25.67 -4.38
C CYS A 191 15.82 -24.77 -5.36
N PHE A 192 16.94 -24.22 -4.88
CA PHE A 192 17.73 -23.23 -5.61
C PHE A 192 18.28 -23.76 -6.94
N ASP A 193 18.80 -24.99 -6.96
CA ASP A 193 19.45 -25.54 -8.16
C ASP A 193 18.42 -25.74 -9.29
N GLU A 194 17.24 -26.25 -8.95
CA GLU A 194 16.11 -26.39 -9.85
C GLU A 194 15.58 -25.03 -10.31
N LEU A 195 15.56 -24.03 -9.43
CA LEU A 195 15.18 -22.67 -9.80
C LEU A 195 16.18 -22.06 -10.80
N ILE A 196 17.48 -22.25 -10.61
CA ILE A 196 18.51 -21.81 -11.57
C ILE A 196 18.32 -22.52 -12.91
N GLU A 197 18.09 -23.84 -12.91
CA GLU A 197 17.83 -24.60 -14.13
C GLU A 197 16.61 -24.05 -14.87
N LEU A 198 15.49 -23.85 -14.15
CA LEU A 198 14.26 -23.29 -14.71
C LEU A 198 14.50 -21.89 -15.31
N LEU A 199 15.17 -21.00 -14.59
CA LEU A 199 15.43 -19.64 -15.05
C LEU A 199 16.31 -19.66 -16.32
N ASN A 200 17.33 -20.51 -16.39
CA ASN A 200 18.13 -20.69 -17.60
C ASN A 200 17.29 -21.21 -18.78
N GLN A 201 16.40 -22.19 -18.55
CA GLN A 201 15.49 -22.70 -19.57
C GLN A 201 14.52 -21.62 -20.08
N LEU A 202 14.08 -20.72 -19.20
CA LEU A 202 13.23 -19.58 -19.53
C LEU A 202 13.99 -18.43 -20.21
N GLY A 203 15.32 -18.52 -20.35
CA GLY A 203 16.14 -17.51 -21.05
C GLY A 203 16.73 -16.43 -20.16
N TYR A 204 16.62 -16.55 -18.83
CA TYR A 204 17.32 -15.66 -17.90
C TYR A 204 18.80 -15.96 -17.87
N VAL A 205 19.62 -14.91 -17.87
CA VAL A 205 21.07 -14.97 -17.72
C VAL A 205 21.43 -14.53 -16.31
N ILE A 206 22.06 -15.43 -15.55
CA ILE A 206 22.40 -15.24 -14.14
C ILE A 206 23.91 -15.13 -14.01
N HIS A 207 24.38 -14.02 -13.43
CA HIS A 207 25.77 -13.78 -13.10
C HIS A 207 25.96 -13.71 -11.59
N THR A 208 26.89 -14.50 -11.06
CA THR A 208 27.37 -14.41 -9.67
C THR A 208 28.71 -13.68 -9.65
N PRO A 209 28.88 -12.60 -8.88
CA PRO A 209 30.16 -11.92 -8.74
C PRO A 209 31.27 -12.82 -8.13
N ASP A 210 30.91 -13.84 -7.34
CA ASP A 210 31.88 -14.79 -6.77
C ASP A 210 31.24 -16.18 -6.46
N PRO A 211 31.68 -17.27 -7.14
CA PRO A 211 31.23 -18.64 -6.88
C PRO A 211 31.57 -19.20 -5.49
N HIS A 212 32.52 -18.59 -4.76
CA HIS A 212 33.01 -19.07 -3.46
C HIS A 212 32.36 -18.38 -2.25
N SER A 213 31.46 -17.43 -2.47
CA SER A 213 30.89 -16.57 -1.42
C SER A 213 29.86 -17.24 -0.49
N PHE A 214 29.53 -18.53 -0.71
CA PHE A 214 28.45 -19.24 -0.01
C PHE A 214 28.90 -20.35 0.97
N GLY A 215 30.21 -20.56 1.16
CA GLY A 215 30.71 -21.53 2.14
C GLY A 215 30.68 -20.97 3.57
N PRO A 216 30.57 -21.82 4.62
CA PRO A 216 30.90 -21.38 5.97
C PRO A 216 32.37 -20.92 5.95
N HIS A 217 32.62 -19.64 6.25
CA HIS A 217 33.98 -19.13 6.40
C HIS A 217 34.68 -19.85 7.56
N THR A 218 35.27 -21.01 7.29
CA THR A 218 36.25 -21.64 8.15
C THR A 218 37.63 -21.22 7.69
N SER A 219 38.44 -20.79 8.66
CA SER A 219 39.87 -20.44 8.61
C SER A 219 40.24 -19.09 7.98
N GLY A 220 40.65 -18.17 8.85
CA GLY A 220 41.59 -17.11 8.45
C GLY A 220 43.01 -17.65 8.31
N PRO A 221 43.91 -16.82 7.78
CA PRO A 221 45.22 -16.66 8.38
C PRO A 221 45.53 -15.19 8.73
N SER A 222 46.48 -15.10 9.66
CA SER A 222 47.00 -13.96 10.43
C SER A 222 47.46 -12.73 9.63
N PRO A 223 47.58 -11.56 10.30
CA PRO A 223 48.02 -10.32 9.67
C PRO A 223 49.55 -10.28 9.57
N GLU A 224 50.08 -10.30 8.35
CA GLU A 224 51.43 -9.82 8.06
C GLU A 224 51.40 -8.81 6.91
N GLU A 225 51.78 -7.60 7.29
CA GLU A 225 52.48 -6.53 6.56
C GLU A 225 52.56 -6.61 5.02
N SER A 226 52.04 -5.58 4.36
CA SER A 226 52.86 -4.76 3.45
C SER A 226 52.19 -3.43 3.13
N GLN A 227 52.87 -2.38 3.57
CA GLN A 227 52.72 -1.00 3.12
C GLN A 227 53.03 -0.93 1.63
N HIS A 228 52.27 -0.17 0.83
CA HIS A 228 52.84 0.63 -0.27
C HIS A 228 51.85 1.67 -0.82
N THR A 229 52.13 2.93 -0.46
CA THR A 229 52.18 4.15 -1.30
C THR A 229 51.09 4.46 -2.32
N LEU A 230 50.38 5.57 -2.02
CA LEU A 230 49.62 6.42 -2.94
C LEU A 230 50.53 7.10 -3.99
N GLY A 231 50.05 7.19 -5.23
CA GLY A 231 50.55 8.07 -6.29
C GLY A 231 49.42 8.38 -7.31
N PRO A 232 49.33 9.58 -7.92
CA PRO A 232 48.09 10.07 -8.54
C PRO A 232 48.02 10.02 -10.08
N SER A 233 46.82 9.71 -10.62
CA SER A 233 46.13 10.16 -11.88
C SER A 233 46.86 10.00 -13.25
N PRO A 234 46.24 10.21 -14.46
CA PRO A 234 44.85 10.54 -14.86
C PRO A 234 44.31 9.68 -16.06
N ASP A 235 43.23 10.17 -16.70
CA ASP A 235 42.51 9.71 -17.91
C ASP A 235 41.54 8.52 -17.75
N GLY A 236 40.28 8.58 -18.21
CA GLY A 236 39.71 9.42 -19.27
C GLY A 236 39.07 8.52 -20.32
N SER A 237 37.92 7.92 -20.01
CA SER A 237 37.04 7.38 -21.06
C SER A 237 35.57 7.48 -20.66
N GLN A 238 34.86 8.22 -21.49
CA GLN A 238 33.42 8.44 -21.44
C GLN A 238 32.73 7.20 -22.01
N HIS A 239 31.76 6.62 -21.30
CA HIS A 239 30.68 5.88 -21.94
C HIS A 239 29.37 6.04 -21.17
N THR A 240 28.55 6.95 -21.72
CA THR A 240 27.10 6.89 -21.94
C THR A 240 26.20 6.41 -20.81
N GLY A 241 25.44 7.37 -20.29
CA GLY A 241 24.60 7.26 -19.10
C GLY A 241 23.43 6.29 -19.19
N ALA A 242 23.23 5.57 -18.08
CA ALA A 242 21.95 4.99 -17.72
C ALA A 242 20.91 6.10 -17.48
N PRO A 243 19.62 5.88 -17.78
CA PRO A 243 18.62 6.92 -17.65
C PRO A 243 18.35 7.22 -16.16
N GLU A 244 18.89 8.33 -15.69
CA GLU A 244 18.40 9.01 -14.50
C GLU A 244 16.94 9.44 -14.71
N GLY A 245 16.02 8.98 -13.86
CA GLY A 245 14.69 9.59 -13.78
C GLY A 245 13.51 8.66 -13.54
N ARG A 246 13.50 7.95 -12.40
CA ARG A 246 12.24 7.51 -11.76
C ARG A 246 12.29 7.80 -10.27
N LYS A 247 12.28 9.08 -9.91
CA LYS A 247 12.02 9.52 -8.54
C LYS A 247 10.55 9.96 -8.49
N ASN A 248 9.77 9.33 -7.60
CA ASN A 248 8.32 9.49 -7.36
C ASN A 248 7.43 8.47 -8.09
N HIS A 249 7.65 7.18 -7.84
CA HIS A 249 6.72 6.10 -8.20
C HIS A 249 6.15 5.48 -6.91
N PRO A 250 4.91 4.98 -6.86
CA PRO A 250 4.24 4.36 -5.69
C PRO A 250 4.96 3.18 -5.00
N ILE A 251 6.20 2.90 -5.41
CA ILE A 251 7.16 1.96 -4.84
C ILE A 251 7.97 2.59 -3.69
N ASP A 252 7.54 3.66 -3.02
CA ASP A 252 8.28 4.24 -1.86
C ASP A 252 8.25 3.36 -0.58
N ARG A 253 7.79 2.10 -0.71
CA ARG A 253 8.08 0.97 0.18
C ARG A 253 9.03 -0.03 -0.47
N GLU A 254 9.86 0.42 -1.42
CA GLU A 254 10.94 -0.34 -2.04
C GLU A 254 11.74 -0.93 -0.89
N PHE A 255 11.78 -2.26 -0.85
CA PHE A 255 12.82 -2.96 -0.13
C PHE A 255 14.17 -2.47 -0.70
N ARG A 256 14.73 -1.44 -0.08
CA ARG A 256 16.08 -0.94 -0.34
C ARG A 256 17.13 -1.71 0.48
N GLY A 257 16.70 -2.77 1.17
CA GLY A 257 17.50 -3.58 2.09
C GLY A 257 18.38 -4.63 1.42
N VAL A 258 18.65 -4.50 0.11
CA VAL A 258 19.71 -5.29 -0.52
C VAL A 258 21.05 -4.70 -0.09
N SER A 259 22.04 -5.56 0.14
CA SER A 259 23.43 -5.11 0.28
C SER A 259 23.79 -4.12 -0.83
N GLU A 260 24.67 -3.16 -0.55
CA GLU A 260 25.12 -2.17 -1.56
C GLU A 260 25.67 -2.82 -2.84
N GLN A 261 26.02 -4.11 -2.77
CA GLN A 261 26.35 -4.95 -3.91
C GLN A 261 25.43 -6.19 -3.95
N PRO A 262 24.73 -6.46 -5.08
CA PRO A 262 23.89 -7.63 -5.22
C PRO A 262 24.73 -8.91 -5.29
N THR A 263 24.18 -10.02 -4.77
CA THR A 263 24.84 -11.34 -4.85
C THR A 263 24.64 -11.97 -6.24
N PHE A 264 23.51 -11.69 -6.88
CA PHE A 264 23.16 -12.16 -8.21
C PHE A 264 22.80 -10.97 -9.10
N THR A 265 23.33 -10.95 -10.32
CA THR A 265 22.84 -10.07 -11.38
C THR A 265 22.10 -10.92 -12.40
N VAL A 266 20.79 -10.68 -12.55
CA VAL A 266 19.93 -11.46 -13.45
C VAL A 266 19.39 -10.55 -14.55
N THR A 267 19.47 -11.00 -15.79
CA THR A 267 18.94 -10.29 -16.96
C THR A 267 18.14 -11.24 -17.85
N HIS A 268 17.26 -10.71 -18.69
CA HIS A 268 16.59 -11.48 -19.74
C HIS A 268 16.75 -10.71 -21.06
N PRO A 269 17.28 -11.32 -22.15
CA PRO A 269 17.57 -10.61 -23.40
C PRO A 269 16.35 -9.90 -24.01
N GLU A 270 15.17 -10.52 -23.90
CA GLU A 270 13.90 -9.94 -24.37
C GLU A 270 13.19 -9.05 -23.34
N GLY A 271 13.81 -8.79 -22.18
CA GLY A 271 13.23 -7.97 -21.12
C GLY A 271 12.05 -8.60 -20.37
N ARG A 272 11.90 -9.93 -20.40
CA ARG A 272 10.88 -10.66 -19.61
C ARG A 272 11.15 -10.52 -18.12
N ARG A 273 10.07 -10.54 -17.32
CA ARG A 273 10.15 -10.40 -15.86
C ARG A 273 9.46 -11.55 -15.15
N ALA A 274 10.07 -12.01 -14.06
CA ALA A 274 9.55 -13.11 -13.27
C ALA A 274 8.50 -12.61 -12.26
N ILE A 275 7.54 -13.48 -11.91
CA ILE A 275 6.62 -13.28 -10.79
C ILE A 275 6.69 -14.50 -9.91
N PHE A 276 7.27 -14.35 -8.72
CA PHE A 276 7.33 -15.38 -7.70
C PHE A 276 6.03 -15.41 -6.88
N LEU A 277 5.36 -16.55 -6.86
CA LEU A 277 4.10 -16.80 -6.16
C LEU A 277 4.27 -17.20 -4.68
N GLY A 278 5.41 -16.85 -4.10
CA GLY A 278 5.74 -17.15 -2.72
C GLY A 278 6.12 -18.60 -2.48
N ASP A 279 6.20 -18.96 -1.20
CA ASP A 279 6.77 -20.22 -0.71
C ASP A 279 8.20 -20.39 -1.25
N LEU A 280 9.00 -19.34 -1.06
CA LEU A 280 10.43 -19.34 -1.38
C LEU A 280 11.22 -20.24 -0.43
N VAL A 281 10.64 -20.55 0.72
CA VAL A 281 11.21 -21.35 1.81
C VAL A 281 10.39 -22.63 2.01
N ASP A 282 10.83 -23.49 2.95
CA ASP A 282 10.33 -24.84 3.30
C ASP A 282 11.05 -25.97 2.54
N ARG A 283 11.59 -26.97 3.25
CA ARG A 283 12.13 -28.27 2.75
C ARG A 283 13.33 -28.25 1.81
N GLY A 284 13.59 -27.17 1.08
CA GLY A 284 14.68 -27.13 0.13
C GLY A 284 16.05 -26.99 0.78
N PRO A 285 17.11 -27.54 0.16
CA PRO A 285 18.44 -27.58 0.73
C PRO A 285 19.16 -26.23 0.74
N LYS A 286 18.68 -25.24 -0.04
CA LYS A 286 19.36 -23.97 -0.32
C LYS A 286 18.41 -22.77 -0.18
N THR A 287 17.76 -22.68 0.99
CA THR A 287 16.83 -21.59 1.31
C THR A 287 17.52 -20.21 1.27
N PRO A 288 18.72 -20.00 1.86
CA PRO A 288 19.38 -18.71 1.84
C PRO A 288 19.72 -18.21 0.43
N GLU A 289 20.22 -19.08 -0.45
CA GLU A 289 20.57 -18.78 -1.84
C GLU A 289 19.32 -18.42 -2.65
N THR A 290 18.23 -19.17 -2.44
CA THR A 290 16.92 -18.89 -3.03
C THR A 290 16.43 -17.49 -2.63
N LEU A 291 16.48 -17.17 -1.33
CA LEU A 291 16.08 -15.85 -0.84
C LEU A 291 16.97 -14.75 -1.45
N ARG A 292 18.29 -14.92 -1.49
CA ARG A 292 19.22 -13.94 -2.09
C ARG A 292 18.89 -13.67 -3.55
N LEU A 293 18.75 -14.72 -4.35
CA LEU A 293 18.43 -14.61 -5.77
C LEU A 293 17.13 -13.83 -5.99
N VAL A 294 16.06 -14.20 -5.28
CA VAL A 294 14.77 -13.54 -5.44
C VAL A 294 14.80 -12.09 -4.95
N MET A 295 15.49 -11.81 -3.83
CA MET A 295 15.69 -10.45 -3.33
C MET A 295 16.43 -9.58 -4.36
N ASP A 296 17.51 -10.09 -4.93
CA ASP A 296 18.30 -9.36 -5.94
C ASP A 296 17.49 -9.13 -7.22
N MET A 297 16.73 -10.12 -7.70
CA MET A 297 15.86 -9.97 -8.87
C MET A 297 14.76 -8.93 -8.64
N VAL A 298 14.13 -8.92 -7.46
CA VAL A 298 13.09 -7.94 -7.11
C VAL A 298 13.68 -6.54 -7.00
N ALA A 299 14.83 -6.39 -6.34
CA ALA A 299 15.49 -5.09 -6.20
C ALA A 299 16.01 -4.53 -7.53
N ALA A 300 16.44 -5.41 -8.45
CA ALA A 300 16.81 -5.03 -9.82
C ALA A 300 15.59 -4.68 -10.71
N GLY A 301 14.37 -4.87 -10.22
CA GLY A 301 13.13 -4.62 -10.99
C GLY A 301 12.88 -5.64 -12.10
N ILE A 302 13.58 -6.78 -12.09
CA ILE A 302 13.38 -7.87 -13.06
C ILE A 302 12.45 -8.98 -12.54
N ALA A 303 11.99 -8.87 -11.30
CA ALA A 303 10.96 -9.72 -10.75
C ALA A 303 9.98 -9.00 -9.82
N PHE A 304 8.80 -9.59 -9.66
CA PHE A 304 7.85 -9.30 -8.59
C PHE A 304 7.72 -10.53 -7.68
N CYS A 305 7.36 -10.32 -6.41
CA CYS A 305 7.13 -11.41 -5.47
C CYS A 305 5.90 -11.13 -4.60
N VAL A 306 5.08 -12.15 -4.39
CA VAL A 306 4.03 -12.18 -3.36
C VAL A 306 4.46 -13.17 -2.26
N PRO A 307 4.04 -13.00 -1.00
CA PRO A 307 4.46 -13.91 0.06
C PRO A 307 3.59 -15.17 0.05
N GLY A 308 4.23 -16.31 0.23
CA GLY A 308 3.58 -17.58 0.48
C GLY A 308 3.25 -17.81 1.95
N ASN A 309 2.48 -18.85 2.24
CA ASN A 309 2.11 -19.15 3.62
C ASN A 309 3.33 -19.56 4.47
N HIS A 310 4.37 -20.15 3.86
CA HIS A 310 5.61 -20.55 4.53
C HIS A 310 6.51 -19.34 4.76
N ASP A 311 6.58 -18.41 3.82
CA ASP A 311 7.29 -17.13 3.99
C ASP A 311 6.71 -16.33 5.17
N ILE A 312 5.37 -16.22 5.25
CA ILE A 312 4.70 -15.53 6.36
C ILE A 312 4.96 -16.22 7.71
N LYS A 313 5.03 -17.55 7.76
CA LYS A 313 5.40 -18.28 8.99
C LYS A 313 6.85 -18.00 9.39
N LEU A 314 7.78 -18.00 8.43
CA LEU A 314 9.18 -17.64 8.67
C LEU A 314 9.30 -16.21 9.20
N MET A 315 8.67 -15.24 8.54
CA MET A 315 8.64 -13.84 9.00
C MET A 315 8.15 -13.72 10.44
N ARG A 316 7.09 -14.45 10.82
CA ARG A 316 6.60 -14.45 12.21
C ARG A 316 7.63 -15.01 13.19
N LYS A 317 8.34 -16.07 12.82
CA LYS A 317 9.41 -16.68 13.63
C LYS A 317 10.59 -15.71 13.80
N LEU A 318 11.03 -15.04 12.73
CA LEU A 318 12.08 -14.02 12.76
C LEU A 318 11.69 -12.79 13.61
N LYS A 319 10.40 -12.42 13.65
CA LYS A 319 9.85 -11.42 14.59
C LYS A 319 9.77 -11.90 16.05
N GLY A 320 10.33 -13.07 16.38
CA GLY A 320 10.32 -13.64 17.73
C GLY A 320 8.99 -14.22 18.18
N LYS A 321 8.02 -14.44 17.28
CA LYS A 321 6.74 -15.07 17.67
C LYS A 321 6.90 -16.58 17.76
N ASN A 322 6.17 -17.19 18.70
CA ASN A 322 6.04 -18.64 18.76
C ASN A 322 5.23 -19.13 17.54
N VAL A 323 5.88 -19.90 16.68
CA VAL A 323 5.30 -20.54 15.50
C VAL A 323 5.52 -22.04 15.62
N LYS A 324 4.50 -22.83 15.27
CA LYS A 324 4.67 -24.29 15.18
C LYS A 324 5.56 -24.59 13.98
N LEU A 325 6.70 -25.21 14.23
CA LEU A 325 7.58 -25.75 13.19
C LEU A 325 6.97 -27.07 12.72
N THR A 326 6.05 -26.97 11.76
CA THR A 326 5.38 -28.12 11.12
C THR A 326 5.68 -28.09 9.64
N HIS A 327 5.91 -29.26 9.05
CA HIS A 327 6.47 -29.39 7.70
C HIS A 327 7.87 -28.72 7.62
N GLY A 328 8.57 -28.77 6.48
CA GLY A 328 10.02 -28.50 6.39
C GLY A 328 10.52 -27.08 6.73
N LEU A 329 9.69 -26.21 7.29
CA LEU A 329 10.06 -24.90 7.81
C LEU A 329 11.19 -25.00 8.87
N ALA A 330 11.28 -26.11 9.60
CA ALA A 330 12.37 -26.35 10.54
C ALA A 330 13.74 -26.29 9.84
N GLU A 331 13.85 -26.85 8.63
CA GLU A 331 15.09 -26.88 7.85
C GLU A 331 15.47 -25.47 7.39
N SER A 332 14.50 -24.70 6.86
CA SER A 332 14.72 -23.31 6.48
C SER A 332 15.16 -22.44 7.66
N VAL A 333 14.56 -22.62 8.84
CA VAL A 333 14.96 -21.89 10.05
C VAL A 333 16.38 -22.27 10.45
N GLN A 334 16.72 -23.56 10.45
CA GLN A 334 18.07 -24.03 10.78
C GLN A 334 19.13 -23.47 9.82
N GLN A 335 18.84 -23.44 8.51
CA GLN A 335 19.74 -22.85 7.51
C GLN A 335 19.98 -21.36 7.78
N LEU A 336 18.94 -20.61 8.18
CA LEU A 336 19.04 -19.17 8.48
C LEU A 336 19.70 -18.85 9.83
N GLU A 337 19.49 -19.68 10.86
CA GLU A 337 20.09 -19.51 12.19
C GLU A 337 21.63 -19.59 12.15
N ASN A 338 22.18 -20.32 11.18
CA ASN A 338 23.63 -20.43 10.97
C ASN A 338 24.25 -19.24 10.22
N LEU A 339 23.43 -18.28 9.74
CA LEU A 339 23.89 -17.12 9.00
C LEU A 339 23.94 -15.85 9.86
N PRO A 340 24.74 -14.83 9.45
CA PRO A 340 24.81 -13.57 10.16
C PRO A 340 23.43 -12.93 10.37
N THR A 341 23.21 -12.34 11.54
CA THR A 341 21.94 -11.68 11.90
C THR A 341 21.53 -10.61 10.88
N ALA A 342 22.49 -9.96 10.23
CA ALA A 342 22.23 -9.00 9.16
C ALA A 342 21.41 -9.62 8.01
N PHE A 343 21.75 -10.84 7.57
CA PHE A 343 21.00 -11.52 6.51
C PHE A 343 19.60 -11.92 6.96
N GLN A 344 19.45 -12.40 8.20
CA GLN A 344 18.14 -12.72 8.77
C GLN A 344 17.23 -11.48 8.82
N GLN A 345 17.79 -10.32 9.16
CA GLN A 345 17.07 -9.05 9.15
C GLN A 345 16.69 -8.61 7.73
N GLN A 346 17.58 -8.78 6.75
CA GLN A 346 17.27 -8.51 5.34
C GLN A 346 16.12 -9.39 4.83
N ALA A 347 16.17 -10.69 5.09
CA ALA A 347 15.10 -11.62 4.72
C ALA A 347 13.76 -11.27 5.40
N LEU A 348 13.82 -10.88 6.68
CA LEU A 348 12.65 -10.41 7.42
C LEU A 348 12.03 -9.16 6.79
N GLU A 349 12.84 -8.14 6.50
CA GLU A 349 12.41 -6.89 5.89
C GLU A 349 11.86 -7.11 4.47
N PHE A 350 12.49 -8.00 3.70
CA PHE A 350 12.01 -8.38 2.37
C PHE A 350 10.61 -8.98 2.46
N ILE A 351 10.42 -10.04 3.26
CA ILE A 351 9.11 -10.72 3.36
C ILE A 351 8.04 -9.78 3.91
N ASP A 352 8.36 -8.93 4.90
CA ASP A 352 7.40 -7.96 5.48
C ASP A 352 7.02 -6.83 4.50
N SER A 353 7.84 -6.59 3.47
CA SER A 353 7.56 -5.61 2.42
C SER A 353 6.60 -6.13 1.34
N LEU A 354 6.51 -7.45 1.16
CA LEU A 354 5.71 -8.06 0.10
C LEU A 354 4.20 -7.80 0.30
N VAL A 355 3.48 -7.65 -0.81
CA VAL A 355 2.03 -7.48 -0.82
C VAL A 355 1.31 -8.77 -1.19
N SER A 356 0.08 -8.97 -0.71
CA SER A 356 -0.62 -10.26 -0.83
C SER A 356 -0.94 -10.67 -2.27
N HIS A 357 -1.05 -9.71 -3.19
CA HIS A 357 -1.32 -9.95 -4.60
C HIS A 357 -0.92 -8.74 -5.45
N TYR A 358 -0.83 -8.91 -6.76
CA TYR A 358 -0.72 -7.81 -7.73
C TYR A 358 -1.82 -7.89 -8.79
N LEU A 359 -2.25 -6.74 -9.29
CA LEU A 359 -2.98 -6.59 -10.55
C LEU A 359 -2.04 -6.01 -11.59
N LEU A 360 -1.85 -6.71 -12.69
CA LEU A 360 -0.85 -6.45 -13.73
C LEU A 360 -1.53 -6.41 -15.10
N ASP A 361 -0.78 -6.03 -16.13
CA ASP A 361 -1.19 -6.07 -17.53
C ASP A 361 -2.56 -5.43 -17.79
N SER A 362 -2.68 -4.13 -17.50
CA SER A 362 -3.94 -3.38 -17.60
C SER A 362 -5.10 -3.94 -16.76
N GLY A 363 -4.80 -4.77 -15.77
CA GLY A 363 -5.77 -5.45 -14.91
C GLY A 363 -6.28 -6.78 -15.47
N LYS A 364 -5.65 -7.31 -16.53
CA LYS A 364 -5.98 -8.62 -17.11
C LYS A 364 -5.34 -9.78 -16.36
N LEU A 365 -4.28 -9.51 -15.60
CA LEU A 365 -3.57 -10.51 -14.81
C LEU A 365 -3.69 -10.18 -13.32
N VAL A 366 -4.08 -11.18 -12.53
CA VAL A 366 -4.02 -11.12 -11.07
C VAL A 366 -3.18 -12.28 -10.57
N VAL A 367 -2.18 -11.98 -9.74
CA VAL A 367 -1.26 -12.97 -9.17
C VAL A 367 -1.35 -12.94 -7.66
N ALA A 368 -1.49 -14.12 -7.05
CA ALA A 368 -1.58 -14.30 -5.61
C ALA A 368 -1.11 -15.72 -5.26
N HIS A 369 -0.56 -15.90 -4.05
CA HIS A 369 -0.24 -17.23 -3.55
C HIS A 369 -1.51 -18.03 -3.25
N ALA A 370 -1.58 -19.29 -3.70
CA ALA A 370 -2.69 -20.23 -3.50
C ALA A 370 -4.10 -19.74 -3.95
N GLY A 371 -4.16 -18.70 -4.80
CA GLY A 371 -5.39 -18.16 -5.36
C GLY A 371 -6.11 -17.12 -4.50
N MET A 372 -7.05 -16.38 -5.10
CA MET A 372 -7.78 -15.30 -4.46
C MET A 372 -9.22 -15.20 -4.97
N ARG A 373 -10.16 -14.92 -4.06
CA ARG A 373 -11.57 -14.64 -4.43
C ARG A 373 -11.64 -13.34 -5.23
N GLU A 374 -12.39 -13.34 -6.34
CA GLU A 374 -12.56 -12.19 -7.24
C GLU A 374 -12.88 -10.87 -6.50
N GLN A 375 -13.81 -10.92 -5.55
CA GLN A 375 -14.22 -9.75 -4.76
C GLN A 375 -13.09 -9.11 -3.91
N LEU A 376 -11.98 -9.82 -3.69
CA LEU A 376 -10.81 -9.35 -2.95
C LEU A 376 -9.71 -8.77 -3.85
N GLN A 377 -9.81 -8.95 -5.16
CA GLN A 377 -8.80 -8.45 -6.11
C GLN A 377 -8.82 -6.92 -6.14
N GLY A 378 -7.64 -6.30 -6.03
CA GLY A 378 -7.47 -4.84 -6.00
C GLY A 378 -7.92 -4.18 -4.71
N ARG A 379 -8.08 -4.98 -3.65
CA ARG A 379 -8.48 -4.50 -2.32
C ARG A 379 -7.28 -4.37 -1.41
N ALA A 380 -7.38 -3.52 -0.40
CA ALA A 380 -6.29 -3.23 0.54
C ALA A 380 -6.88 -3.16 1.96
N SER A 381 -6.88 -4.29 2.67
CA SER A 381 -7.27 -4.39 4.07
C SER A 381 -6.56 -5.58 4.70
N GLY A 382 -6.41 -5.63 6.03
CA GLY A 382 -5.74 -6.77 6.69
C GLY A 382 -6.47 -8.12 6.62
N LYS A 383 -7.64 -8.20 5.97
CA LYS A 383 -8.34 -9.46 5.67
C LYS A 383 -8.05 -9.97 4.24
N VAL A 384 -7.52 -9.11 3.39
CA VAL A 384 -6.99 -9.40 2.04
C VAL A 384 -5.52 -9.72 2.20
#